data_AF-A0A9D6EQ39-F1
#
_entry.id   AF-A0A9D6EQ39-F1
#
_cell.length_a   1.000
_cell.length_b   1.000
_cell.length_c   1.000
_cell.angle_alpha   90.00
_cell.angle_beta   90.00
_cell.angle_gamma   90.00
#
_symmetry.space_group_name_H-M   'P 1'
#
loop_
_entity.id
_entity.type
_entity.pdbx_description
1 polymer ?
#
loop_
_entity_poly.entity_id
_entity_poly.type
_entity_poly.pdbx_seq_one_letter_code
_entity_poly.pdbx_strand_id
1 'polypeptide(L)'
;MFEPGRIAQSLLRGIRLRCPRCGHAPIFRGWFVLLARCPLCGLAFEREPGYFVGAMYVNYAATRYSKSLWLAMDYFFDPGEPS
;
A
#
# COMPACT_ATOMS: atom_id res chain seq x y z
N MET A 1 -18.31 16.23 -6.41
CA MET A 1 -18.10 16.69 -5.02
C MET A 1 -17.37 15.57 -4.26
N PHE A 2 -16.03 15.62 -4.23
CA PHE A 2 -15.21 14.64 -3.52
C PHE A 2 -15.11 15.08 -2.05
N GLU A 3 -15.76 14.37 -1.13
CA GLU A 3 -15.52 14.57 0.30
C GLU A 3 -14.23 13.82 0.69
N PRO A 4 -13.12 14.50 1.01
CA PRO A 4 -11.82 13.85 1.29
C PRO A 4 -11.88 12.87 2.48
N GLY A 5 -12.82 13.06 3.40
CA GLY A 5 -12.99 12.20 4.58
C GLY A 5 -13.35 10.73 4.26
N ARG A 6 -14.12 10.46 3.20
CA ARG A 6 -14.51 9.07 2.85
C ARG A 6 -13.38 8.30 2.16
N ILE A 7 -12.59 9.00 1.35
CA ILE A 7 -11.44 8.40 0.65
C ILE A 7 -10.37 8.03 1.65
N ALA A 8 -10.03 8.93 2.58
CA ALA A 8 -9.05 8.66 3.64
C ALA A 8 -9.44 7.44 4.49
N GLN A 9 -10.72 7.32 4.88
CA GLN A 9 -11.19 6.15 5.63
C GLN A 9 -11.12 4.86 4.82
N SER A 10 -11.42 4.91 3.52
CA SER A 10 -11.35 3.74 2.64
C SER A 10 -9.91 3.29 2.42
N LEU A 11 -8.98 4.24 2.26
CA LEU A 11 -7.54 4.00 2.20
C LEU A 11 -7.01 3.42 3.52
N LEU A 12 -7.41 3.98 4.66
CA LEU A 12 -6.99 3.49 5.98
C LEU A 12 -7.47 2.05 6.24
N ARG A 13 -8.68 1.71 5.79
CA ARG A 13 -9.19 0.32 5.84
C ARG A 13 -8.40 -0.59 4.91
N GLY A 14 -8.04 -0.11 3.71
CA GLY A 14 -7.16 -0.81 2.76
C GLY A 14 -5.76 -1.09 3.31
N ILE A 15 -5.14 -0.10 3.97
CA ILE A 15 -3.84 -0.25 4.67
C ILE A 15 -3.94 -1.30 5.77
N ARG A 16 -5.07 -1.34 6.50
CA ARG A 16 -5.34 -2.37 7.50
C ARG A 16 -5.73 -3.73 6.91
N LEU A 17 -5.68 -3.88 5.58
CA LEU A 17 -6.08 -5.09 4.85
C LEU A 17 -7.51 -5.55 5.19
N ARG A 18 -8.39 -4.58 5.47
CA ARG A 18 -9.80 -4.82 5.78
C ARG A 18 -10.69 -4.34 4.65
N CYS A 19 -11.80 -5.04 4.48
CA CYS A 19 -12.90 -4.69 3.59
C CYS A 19 -13.18 -3.17 3.56
N PRO A 20 -13.02 -2.47 2.42
CA PRO A 20 -13.20 -1.01 2.37
C PRO A 20 -14.65 -0.60 2.67
N ARG A 21 -15.62 -1.44 2.27
CA ARG A 21 -17.05 -1.23 2.51
C ARG A 21 -17.43 -1.41 3.99
N CYS A 22 -17.04 -2.53 4.58
CA CYS A 22 -17.52 -3.00 5.89
C CYS A 22 -16.52 -2.83 7.05
N GLY A 23 -15.22 -2.66 6.76
CA GLY A 23 -14.17 -2.38 7.74
C GLY A 23 -13.83 -3.50 8.72
N HIS A 24 -14.52 -4.64 8.68
CA HIS A 24 -14.41 -5.72 9.66
C HIS A 24 -13.74 -6.97 9.12
N ALA A 25 -14.14 -7.46 7.95
CA ALA A 25 -13.55 -8.67 7.37
C ALA A 25 -12.16 -8.41 6.78
N PRO A 26 -11.20 -9.34 6.97
CA PRO A 26 -9.93 -9.31 6.26
C PRO A 26 -10.14 -9.57 4.77
N ILE A 27 -9.33 -8.92 3.92
CA ILE A 27 -9.34 -9.12 2.46
C ILE A 27 -8.55 -10.39 2.08
N PHE A 28 -7.59 -10.79 2.93
CA PHE A 28 -6.70 -11.93 2.73
C PHE A 28 -6.96 -13.01 3.79
N ARG A 29 -7.07 -14.27 3.38
CA ARG A 29 -7.22 -15.44 4.28
C ARG A 29 -5.87 -15.97 4.77
N GLY A 30 -4.79 -15.58 4.11
CA GLY A 30 -3.40 -15.87 4.47
C GLY A 30 -2.49 -14.86 3.77
N TRP A 31 -1.18 -15.00 3.88
CA TRP A 31 -0.22 -14.02 3.36
C TRP A 31 -0.37 -13.67 1.87
N PHE A 32 -0.79 -14.63 1.04
CA PHE A 32 -0.91 -14.46 -0.42
C PHE A 32 -2.25 -14.96 -0.98
N VAL A 33 -3.23 -15.25 -0.11
CA VAL A 33 -4.53 -15.79 -0.53
C VAL A 33 -5.60 -14.73 -0.38
N LEU A 34 -5.90 -14.05 -1.49
CA LEU A 34 -6.99 -13.08 -1.58
C LEU A 34 -8.34 -13.82 -1.55
N LEU A 35 -9.28 -13.39 -0.70
CA LEU A 35 -10.64 -13.91 -0.75
C LEU A 35 -11.34 -13.40 -2.00
N ALA A 36 -12.11 -14.24 -2.70
CA ALA A 36 -12.92 -13.80 -3.85
C ALA A 36 -14.11 -12.93 -3.42
N ARG A 37 -14.61 -13.09 -2.18
CA ARG A 37 -15.72 -12.31 -1.63
C ARG A 37 -15.54 -12.02 -0.15
N CYS A 38 -16.04 -10.89 0.31
CA CYS A 38 -16.11 -10.55 1.72
C CYS A 38 -17.14 -11.44 2.45
N PRO A 39 -16.78 -12.12 3.57
CA PRO A 39 -17.70 -12.97 4.32
C PRO A 39 -18.82 -12.20 5.05
N LEU A 40 -18.65 -10.89 5.29
CA LEU A 40 -19.63 -10.07 6.02
C LEU A 40 -20.59 -9.31 5.10
N CYS A 41 -20.10 -8.74 4.00
CA CYS A 41 -20.90 -7.87 3.14
C CYS A 41 -21.08 -8.38 1.70
N GLY A 42 -20.48 -9.53 1.37
CA GLY A 42 -20.59 -10.14 0.05
C GLY A 42 -19.86 -9.41 -1.08
N LEU A 43 -19.09 -8.35 -0.79
CA LEU A 43 -18.34 -7.60 -1.80
C LEU A 43 -17.38 -8.54 -2.54
N ALA A 44 -17.51 -8.63 -3.87
CA ALA A 44 -16.59 -9.38 -4.71
C ALA A 44 -15.25 -8.65 -4.79
N PHE A 45 -14.18 -9.34 -4.39
CA PHE A 45 -12.80 -8.91 -4.58
C PHE A 45 -12.28 -9.64 -5.82
N GLU A 46 -12.72 -9.21 -6.99
CA GLU A 46 -12.20 -9.74 -8.25
C GLU A 46 -10.71 -9.36 -8.38
N ARG A 47 -9.86 -10.26 -8.87
CA ARG A 47 -8.47 -9.90 -9.23
C ARG A 47 -8.49 -9.12 -10.54
N GLU A 48 -8.84 -7.85 -10.45
CA GLU A 48 -8.75 -6.93 -11.57
C GLU A 48 -7.27 -6.71 -11.95
N PRO A 49 -6.94 -6.41 -13.22
CA PRO A 49 -5.55 -6.15 -13.66
C PRO A 49 -4.84 -5.03 -12.86
N GLY A 50 -5.59 -4.20 -12.12
CA GLY A 50 -5.08 -3.21 -11.18
C GLY A 50 -4.45 -3.76 -9.89
N TYR A 51 -4.58 -5.06 -9.57
CA TYR A 51 -3.98 -5.67 -8.37
C TYR A 51 -2.47 -5.45 -8.29
N PHE A 52 -1.77 -5.54 -9.42
CA PHE A 52 -0.33 -5.33 -9.49
C PHE A 52 0.07 -3.86 -9.48
N VAL A 53 -0.85 -2.95 -9.85
CA VAL A 53 -0.57 -1.52 -9.88
C VAL A 53 -0.25 -1.00 -8.48
N GLY A 54 -0.99 -1.47 -7.46
CA GLY A 54 -0.69 -1.13 -6.06
C GLY A 54 0.70 -1.60 -5.62
N ALA A 55 1.04 -2.86 -5.89
CA ALA A 55 2.35 -3.40 -5.56
C ALA A 55 3.50 -2.70 -6.33
N MET A 56 3.26 -2.35 -7.59
CA MET A 56 4.20 -1.60 -8.42
C MET A 56 4.46 -0.19 -7.85
N TYR A 57 3.41 0.55 -7.46
CA TYR A 57 3.58 1.88 -6.85
C TYR A 57 4.35 1.80 -5.52
N VAL A 58 4.06 0.81 -4.69
CA VAL A 58 4.80 0.58 -3.43
C VAL A 58 6.27 0.28 -3.72
N ASN A 59 6.55 -0.61 -4.67
CA ASN A 59 7.92 -0.97 -5.05
C ASN A 59 8.68 0.22 -5.65
N TYR A 60 8.04 1.00 -6.51
CA TYR A 60 8.62 2.18 -7.13
C TYR A 60 8.93 3.26 -6.08
N ALA A 61 8.01 3.52 -5.15
CA ALA A 61 8.23 4.43 -4.04
C ALA A 61 9.41 3.96 -3.18
N ALA A 62 9.42 2.69 -2.76
CA ALA A 62 10.52 2.11 -1.99
C ALA A 62 11.87 2.27 -2.70
N THR A 63 11.91 1.98 -3.99
CA THR A 63 13.12 2.15 -4.81
C THR A 63 13.57 3.61 -4.84
N ARG A 64 12.65 4.56 -5.04
CA ARG A 64 12.97 5.98 -5.09
C ARG A 64 13.54 6.47 -3.75
N TYR A 65 12.91 6.09 -2.64
CA TYR A 65 13.39 6.47 -1.31
C TYR A 65 14.67 5.75 -0.92
N SER A 66 14.90 4.52 -1.38
CA SER A 66 16.14 3.79 -1.10
C SER A 66 17.37 4.55 -1.59
N LYS A 67 17.31 5.15 -2.79
CA LYS A 67 18.41 5.97 -3.33
C LYS A 67 18.60 7.27 -2.56
N SER A 68 17.52 7.95 -2.21
CA SER A 68 17.59 9.19 -1.42
C SER A 68 18.13 8.92 0.00
N LEU A 69 17.73 7.81 0.61
CA LEU A 69 18.20 7.39 1.92
C LEU A 69 19.67 6.98 1.88
N TRP A 70 20.08 6.22 0.86
CA TRP A 70 21.48 5.81 0.68
C TRP A 70 22.41 7.01 0.51
N LEU A 71 22.04 7.98 -0.34
CA LEU A 71 22.80 9.23 -0.47
C LEU A 71 22.87 10.02 0.83
N ALA A 72 21.75 10.14 1.56
CA ALA A 72 21.73 10.83 2.85
C ALA A 72 22.60 10.13 3.91
N MET A 73 22.70 8.81 3.86
CA MET A 73 23.59 8.02 4.73
C MET A 73 25.07 8.23 4.35
N ASP A 74 25.40 8.26 3.06
CA ASP A 74 26.76 8.58 2.60
C ASP A 74 27.17 9.99 3.04
N TYR A 75 26.30 11.00 2.90
CA TYR A 75 26.59 12.36 3.39
C TYR A 75 26.85 12.42 4.91
N PHE A 76 26.23 11.52 5.68
CA PHE A 76 26.42 11.46 7.13
C PHE A 76 27.66 10.68 7.55
N PHE A 77 28.02 9.65 6.78
CA PHE A 77 29.17 8.79 7.07
C PHE A 77 30.47 9.33 6.47
N ASP A 78 30.37 10.16 5.43
CA ASP A 78 31.48 10.82 4.75
C ASP A 78 31.25 12.34 4.66
N PRO A 79 31.62 13.11 5.71
CA PRO A 79 31.66 14.57 5.62
C PRO A 79 32.91 15.10 4.89
N GLY A 80 33.73 14.24 4.28
CA GLY A 80 35.11 14.54 3.90
C GLY A 80 35.41 14.47 2.40
N GLU A 81 35.35 15.64 1.76
CA GLU A 81 36.19 16.06 0.62
C GLU A 81 35.72 15.71 -0.82
N PRO A 82 35.24 16.70 -1.60
CA PRO A 82 35.30 16.63 -3.05
C PRO A 82 36.67 17.12 -3.56
N SER A 83 37.42 16.22 -4.20
CA SER A 83 38.44 16.51 -5.23
C SER A 83 37.78 16.81 -6.58
#